data_AF-A0ABD1H9L5-F1
#
_entry.id   AF-A0ABD1H9L5-F1
#
_cell.length_a   1.000
_cell.length_b   1.000
_cell.length_c   1.000
_cell.angle_alpha   90.00
_cell.angle_beta   90.00
_cell.angle_gamma   90.00
#
_symmetry.space_group_name_H-M   'P 1'
#
loop_
_entity.id
_entity.type
_entity.pdbx_description
1 polymer ?
#
loop_
_entity_poly.entity_id
_entity_poly.type
_entity_poly.pdbx_seq_one_letter_code
_entity_poly.pdbx_strand_id
1 'polypeptide(L)'
;MGQPYRAGNQVPPMTDAGTVERGSHIAIHVWVGDPRQPYNEDLGNFYSAARDPVFYAHHSNVDRLWMIWQGIKTNYRKTITDPDYRDASFLFYDEKKRLVRVKAGDCTDNKALGYEYQKVETPWACYRPRKKVEPVKTKEIARGAPGPEKVFPVSLNETVRVVVVKLSTGNADDWLVLEDIQTDCTKLVKFDVFVNDEDDEPGELDRPGYAGTYAQLPHRVHSSQIKGALKLGLKELYENIDVGDQESVVVTIVPRINGEVVTIGGVNIIPASR
;
A
#
# COMPACT_ATOMS: atom_id res chain seq x y z
N MET A 1 4.63 -7.35 -5.17
CA MET A 1 5.83 -7.37 -4.31
C MET A 1 6.23 -5.95 -3.96
N GLY A 2 7.07 -5.77 -2.93
CA GLY A 2 7.69 -4.49 -2.60
C GLY A 2 8.92 -4.16 -3.46
N GLN A 3 9.63 -3.09 -3.10
CA GLN A 3 10.87 -2.66 -3.76
C GLN A 3 12.06 -3.54 -3.35
N PRO A 4 13.14 -3.59 -4.16
CA PRO A 4 14.35 -4.32 -3.81
C PRO A 4 15.00 -3.80 -2.52
N TYR A 5 15.37 -4.71 -1.62
CA TYR A 5 16.16 -4.43 -0.42
C TYR A 5 17.39 -5.35 -0.38
N ARG A 6 18.59 -4.77 -0.35
CA ARG A 6 19.87 -5.47 -0.48
C ARG A 6 20.81 -5.19 0.68
N ALA A 7 21.83 -6.03 0.81
CA ALA A 7 22.91 -5.81 1.78
C ALA A 7 23.55 -4.42 1.59
N GLY A 8 23.75 -3.70 2.69
CA GLY A 8 24.29 -2.34 2.67
C GLY A 8 23.26 -1.24 2.40
N ASN A 9 22.01 -1.57 2.08
CA ASN A 9 20.95 -0.57 2.03
C ASN A 9 20.57 -0.09 3.44
N GLN A 10 20.19 1.19 3.50
CA GLN A 10 19.45 1.74 4.64
C GLN A 10 18.14 0.98 4.82
N VAL A 11 17.57 1.02 6.02
CA VAL A 11 16.28 0.36 6.26
C VAL A 11 15.23 0.97 5.33
N PRO A 12 14.47 0.15 4.59
CA PRO A 12 13.47 0.65 3.66
C PRO A 12 12.32 1.35 4.42
N PRO A 13 11.76 2.44 3.87
CA PRO A 13 10.50 3.01 4.36
C PRO A 13 9.33 2.08 4.08
N MET A 14 8.24 2.23 4.83
CA MET A 14 7.00 1.48 4.59
C MET A 14 6.40 1.74 3.18
N THR A 15 6.76 2.84 2.52
CA THR A 15 6.35 3.10 1.14
C THR A 15 6.88 2.07 0.14
N ASP A 16 7.98 1.39 0.49
CA ASP A 16 8.61 0.37 -0.34
C ASP A 16 7.91 -1.00 -0.23
N ALA A 17 7.04 -1.17 0.77
CA ALA A 17 6.26 -2.37 0.99
C ALA A 17 5.36 -2.73 -0.20
N GLY A 18 5.00 -4.01 -0.32
CA GLY A 18 4.03 -4.46 -1.32
C GLY A 18 2.61 -3.94 -1.05
N THR A 19 1.74 -4.00 -2.07
CA THR A 19 0.32 -3.59 -1.94
C THR A 19 -0.45 -4.37 -0.88
N VAL A 20 -0.26 -5.69 -0.80
CA VAL A 20 -0.90 -6.53 0.23
C VAL A 20 -0.36 -6.18 1.62
N GLU A 21 0.96 -6.05 1.75
CA GLU A 21 1.65 -5.74 3.01
C GLU A 21 1.17 -4.44 3.65
N ARG A 22 1.05 -3.36 2.86
CA ARG A 22 0.56 -2.05 3.33
C ARG A 22 -0.97 -1.89 3.35
N GLY A 23 -1.70 -2.91 2.88
CA GLY A 23 -3.14 -2.87 2.73
C GLY A 23 -3.82 -3.85 3.68
N SER A 24 -4.35 -4.94 3.11
CA SER A 24 -5.15 -5.93 3.84
C SER A 24 -4.38 -6.63 4.96
N HIS A 25 -3.06 -6.82 4.82
CA HIS A 25 -2.22 -7.41 5.86
C HIS A 25 -2.22 -6.54 7.14
N ILE A 26 -1.82 -5.27 7.02
CA ILE A 26 -1.82 -4.35 8.17
C ILE A 26 -3.21 -4.16 8.74
N ALA A 27 -4.25 -4.09 7.90
CA ALA A 27 -5.61 -3.92 8.38
C ALA A 27 -6.04 -5.02 9.38
N ILE A 28 -5.67 -6.29 9.13
CA ILE A 28 -5.99 -7.39 10.04
C ILE A 28 -5.16 -7.32 11.33
N HIS A 29 -3.88 -7.02 11.25
CA HIS A 29 -3.03 -6.80 12.44
C HIS A 29 -3.62 -5.74 13.37
N VAL A 30 -4.02 -4.59 12.82
CA VAL A 30 -4.64 -3.49 13.57
C VAL A 30 -5.98 -3.92 14.16
N TRP A 31 -6.81 -4.62 13.40
CA TRP A 31 -8.16 -4.97 13.80
C TRP A 31 -8.20 -6.01 14.93
N VAL A 32 -7.28 -6.99 14.91
CA VAL A 32 -7.23 -8.06 15.93
C VAL A 32 -6.46 -7.63 17.18
N GLY A 33 -5.42 -6.79 17.05
CA GLY A 33 -4.63 -6.33 18.19
C GLY A 33 -5.48 -5.64 19.27
N ASP A 34 -5.20 -5.88 20.54
CA ASP A 34 -6.01 -5.32 21.64
C ASP A 34 -5.64 -3.86 21.89
N PRO A 35 -6.52 -2.89 21.56
CA PRO A 35 -6.20 -1.46 21.72
C PRO A 35 -6.06 -1.01 23.18
N ARG A 36 -6.33 -1.89 24.15
CA ARG A 36 -6.12 -1.62 25.59
C ARG A 36 -4.69 -1.93 26.03
N GLN A 37 -3.91 -2.65 25.23
CA GLN A 37 -2.50 -2.93 25.51
C GLN A 37 -1.61 -1.75 25.07
N PRO A 38 -0.46 -1.52 25.72
CA PRO A 38 0.37 -0.35 25.45
C PRO A 38 0.82 -0.21 23.98
N TYR A 39 0.96 -1.33 23.27
CA TYR A 39 1.40 -1.39 21.89
C TYR A 39 0.45 -2.21 21.01
N ASN A 40 -0.82 -2.35 21.40
CA ASN A 40 -1.83 -3.13 20.68
C ASN A 40 -1.53 -4.64 20.60
N GLU A 41 -0.85 -5.20 21.60
CA GLU A 41 -0.55 -6.63 21.65
C GLU A 41 -1.80 -7.53 21.57
N ASP A 42 -1.71 -8.77 21.09
CA ASP A 42 -0.51 -9.34 20.48
C ASP A 42 -0.38 -8.96 19.00
N LEU A 43 -1.47 -9.07 18.20
CA LEU A 43 -1.40 -8.93 16.74
C LEU A 43 -1.06 -7.51 16.25
N GLY A 44 -1.34 -6.46 17.02
CA GLY A 44 -1.14 -5.08 16.60
C GLY A 44 0.31 -4.60 16.57
N ASN A 45 1.28 -5.45 16.96
CA ASN A 45 2.70 -5.13 16.89
C ASN A 45 3.53 -6.34 16.47
N PHE A 46 4.52 -6.13 15.59
CA PHE A 46 5.34 -7.22 15.06
C PHE A 46 6.13 -8.00 16.11
N TYR A 47 6.54 -7.40 17.24
CA TYR A 47 7.29 -8.16 18.27
C TYR A 47 6.41 -9.17 19.02
N SER A 48 5.11 -8.93 19.08
CA SER A 48 4.14 -9.71 19.84
C SER A 48 3.23 -10.56 18.95
N ALA A 49 3.10 -10.24 17.66
CA ALA A 49 2.05 -10.79 16.80
C ALA A 49 2.01 -12.32 16.80
N ALA A 50 3.17 -12.99 16.71
CA ALA A 50 3.24 -14.45 16.69
C ALA A 50 2.91 -15.14 18.03
N ARG A 51 2.66 -14.40 19.11
CA ARG A 51 2.20 -14.95 20.39
C ARG A 51 0.72 -15.34 20.34
N ASP A 52 -0.05 -14.68 19.47
CA ASP A 52 -1.41 -15.09 19.14
C ASP A 52 -1.37 -16.13 18.00
N PRO A 53 -1.89 -17.35 18.20
CA PRO A 53 -1.93 -18.38 17.16
C PRO A 53 -2.63 -17.94 15.85
N VAL A 54 -3.55 -16.96 15.89
CA VAL A 54 -4.23 -16.46 14.69
C VAL A 54 -3.27 -15.80 13.71
N PHE A 55 -2.10 -15.34 14.16
CA PHE A 55 -1.01 -14.83 13.32
C PHE A 55 -0.68 -15.77 12.17
N TYR A 56 -0.52 -17.07 12.48
CA TYR A 56 -0.14 -18.07 11.49
C TYR A 56 -1.27 -18.33 10.50
N ALA A 57 -2.54 -18.30 10.94
CA ALA A 57 -3.69 -18.41 10.04
C ALA A 57 -3.84 -17.17 9.14
N HIS A 58 -3.61 -15.98 9.67
CA HIS A 58 -3.58 -14.73 8.91
C HIS A 58 -2.50 -14.79 7.82
N HIS A 59 -1.25 -15.10 8.19
CA HIS A 59 -0.14 -15.19 7.24
C HIS A 59 -0.29 -16.35 6.25
N SER A 60 -0.98 -17.43 6.62
CA SER A 60 -1.35 -18.49 5.67
C SER A 60 -2.27 -17.95 4.56
N ASN A 61 -3.23 -17.08 4.86
CA ASN A 61 -4.03 -16.47 3.80
C ASN A 61 -3.26 -15.39 3.02
N VAL A 62 -2.30 -14.67 3.63
CA VAL A 62 -1.39 -13.76 2.92
C VAL A 62 -0.52 -14.52 1.91
N ASP A 63 0.02 -15.67 2.32
CA ASP A 63 0.74 -16.59 1.43
C ASP A 63 -0.16 -17.13 0.31
N ARG A 64 -1.41 -17.49 0.62
CA ARG A 64 -2.42 -17.85 -0.40
C ARG A 64 -2.69 -16.74 -1.41
N LEU A 65 -2.64 -15.46 -1.02
CA LEU A 65 -2.83 -14.34 -1.96
C LEU A 65 -1.71 -14.27 -3.00
N TRP A 66 -0.48 -14.67 -2.67
CA TRP A 66 0.60 -14.82 -3.65
C TRP A 66 0.20 -15.83 -4.73
N MET A 67 -0.27 -17.01 -4.33
CA MET A 67 -0.70 -18.05 -5.27
C MET A 67 -1.86 -17.58 -6.18
N ILE A 68 -2.84 -16.89 -5.60
CA ILE A 68 -3.95 -16.33 -6.38
C ILE A 68 -3.41 -15.31 -7.39
N TRP A 69 -2.54 -14.40 -6.97
CA TRP A 69 -1.93 -13.40 -7.84
C TRP A 69 -1.13 -14.04 -8.99
N GLN A 70 -0.40 -15.13 -8.72
CA GLN A 70 0.27 -15.91 -9.77
C GLN A 70 -0.72 -16.50 -10.80
N GLY A 71 -1.96 -16.81 -10.41
CA GLY A 71 -3.01 -17.30 -11.31
C GLY A 71 -3.77 -16.23 -12.12
N ILE A 72 -3.79 -14.96 -11.66
CA ILE A 72 -4.59 -13.89 -12.31
C ILE A 72 -3.98 -13.47 -13.65
N LYS A 73 -4.71 -13.53 -14.77
CA LYS A 73 -4.20 -13.04 -16.07
C LYS A 73 -3.97 -11.53 -16.02
N THR A 74 -2.74 -11.08 -16.24
CA THR A 74 -2.36 -9.67 -16.23
C THR A 74 -1.09 -9.44 -17.05
N ASN A 75 -0.83 -8.20 -17.44
CA ASN A 75 0.38 -7.78 -18.15
C ASN A 75 1.57 -7.47 -17.20
N TYR A 76 1.37 -7.55 -15.88
CA TYR A 76 2.45 -7.40 -14.92
C TYR A 76 3.40 -8.60 -14.93
N ARG A 77 4.71 -8.33 -14.85
CA ARG A 77 5.72 -9.38 -14.69
C ARG A 77 5.55 -10.05 -13.32
N LYS A 78 5.34 -11.37 -13.33
CA LYS A 78 5.17 -12.16 -12.11
C LYS A 78 6.43 -12.86 -11.63
N THR A 79 7.24 -13.32 -12.59
CA THR A 79 8.46 -14.05 -12.30
C THR A 79 9.51 -13.11 -11.72
N ILE A 80 9.95 -13.42 -10.50
CA ILE A 80 11.05 -12.71 -9.85
C ILE A 80 12.36 -13.32 -10.36
N THR A 81 13.09 -12.56 -11.18
CA THR A 81 14.35 -13.04 -11.77
C THR A 81 15.59 -12.36 -11.19
N ASP A 82 15.41 -11.36 -10.33
CA ASP A 82 16.51 -10.66 -9.70
C ASP A 82 17.35 -11.66 -8.88
N PRO A 83 18.63 -11.89 -9.23
CA PRO A 83 19.48 -12.83 -8.49
C PRO A 83 19.64 -12.42 -7.03
N ASP A 84 19.69 -11.12 -6.72
CA ASP A 84 19.86 -10.65 -5.34
C ASP A 84 18.66 -11.06 -4.47
N TYR A 85 17.46 -11.02 -5.04
CA TYR A 85 16.26 -11.53 -4.36
C TYR A 85 16.32 -13.05 -4.24
N ARG A 86 16.58 -13.76 -5.34
CA ARG A 86 16.53 -15.22 -5.37
C ARG A 86 17.56 -15.87 -4.45
N ASP A 87 18.75 -15.27 -4.35
CA ASP A 87 19.85 -15.75 -3.51
C ASP A 87 19.81 -15.20 -2.07
N ALA A 88 18.91 -14.26 -1.77
CA ALA A 88 18.66 -13.83 -0.40
C ALA A 88 18.30 -15.05 0.47
N SER A 89 18.98 -15.19 1.61
CA SER A 89 18.86 -16.37 2.46
C SER A 89 18.50 -16.03 3.89
N PHE A 90 17.71 -16.92 4.49
CA PHE A 90 17.21 -16.81 5.85
C PHE A 90 17.56 -18.08 6.63
N LEU A 91 17.60 -17.98 7.95
CA LEU A 91 17.90 -19.09 8.85
C LEU A 91 16.67 -19.41 9.70
N PHE A 92 16.24 -20.68 9.69
CA PHE A 92 15.14 -21.18 10.50
C PHE A 92 15.56 -22.45 11.24
N TYR A 93 14.93 -22.70 12.39
CA TYR A 93 14.99 -24.02 13.00
C TYR A 93 13.92 -24.92 12.38
N ASP A 94 14.30 -26.13 12.01
CA ASP A 94 13.36 -27.16 11.55
C ASP A 94 12.72 -27.93 12.71
N GLU A 95 11.84 -28.88 12.39
CA GLU A 95 11.13 -29.73 13.37
C GLU A 95 12.08 -30.63 14.19
N LYS A 96 13.32 -30.82 13.74
CA LYS A 96 14.37 -31.59 14.40
C LYS A 96 15.37 -30.69 15.14
N LYS A 97 15.04 -29.41 15.33
CA LYS A 97 15.87 -28.40 16.00
C LYS A 97 17.21 -28.17 15.30
N ARG A 98 17.28 -28.40 13.98
CA ARG A 98 18.46 -28.11 13.17
C ARG A 98 18.32 -26.71 12.59
N LEU A 99 19.41 -25.94 12.61
CA LEU A 99 19.46 -24.65 11.94
C LEU A 99 19.63 -24.87 10.43
N VAL A 100 18.66 -24.45 9.64
CA VAL A 100 18.61 -24.63 8.19
C VAL A 100 18.65 -23.28 7.51
N ARG A 101 19.47 -23.18 6.46
CA ARG A 101 19.48 -22.02 5.55
C ARG A 101 18.55 -22.29 4.37
N VAL A 102 17.65 -21.36 4.10
CA VAL A 102 16.74 -21.38 2.96
C VAL A 102 16.95 -20.16 2.09
N LYS A 103 16.73 -20.25 0.78
CA LYS A 103 16.77 -19.11 -0.14
C LYS A 103 15.36 -18.71 -0.56
N ALA A 104 15.13 -17.42 -0.80
CA ALA A 104 13.83 -16.94 -1.29
C ALA A 104 13.46 -17.53 -2.66
N GLY A 105 14.45 -17.82 -3.51
CA GLY A 105 14.22 -18.47 -4.81
C GLY A 105 13.59 -19.86 -4.69
N ASP A 106 13.90 -20.59 -3.63
CA ASP A 106 13.46 -21.98 -3.41
C ASP A 106 12.00 -22.06 -2.91
N CYS A 107 11.39 -20.93 -2.54
CA CYS A 107 10.01 -20.87 -2.05
C CYS A 107 9.02 -20.21 -3.04
N THR A 108 9.40 -20.05 -4.30
CA THR A 108 8.54 -19.44 -5.33
C THR A 108 7.48 -20.38 -5.91
N ASP A 109 7.61 -21.69 -5.64
CA ASP A 109 6.67 -22.76 -5.98
C ASP A 109 6.29 -23.53 -4.71
N ASN A 110 5.07 -23.29 -4.21
CA ASN A 110 4.55 -23.95 -3.02
C ASN A 110 4.40 -25.49 -3.20
N LYS A 111 4.21 -25.98 -4.43
CA LYS A 111 4.09 -27.41 -4.69
C LYS A 111 5.42 -28.13 -4.50
N ALA A 112 6.52 -27.50 -4.89
CA ALA A 112 7.87 -28.00 -4.60
C ALA A 112 8.15 -28.06 -3.09
N LEU A 113 7.50 -27.20 -2.30
CA LEU A 113 7.53 -27.23 -0.83
C LEU A 113 6.57 -28.26 -0.21
N GLY A 114 5.74 -28.93 -1.02
CA GLY A 114 4.87 -30.01 -0.56
C GLY A 114 3.51 -29.57 -0.01
N TYR A 115 3.03 -28.37 -0.33
CA TYR A 115 1.70 -27.91 0.11
C TYR A 115 0.93 -27.17 -1.00
N GLU A 116 -0.40 -27.16 -0.88
CA GLU A 116 -1.33 -26.34 -1.68
C GLU A 116 -2.51 -25.89 -0.81
N TYR A 117 -3.18 -24.81 -1.21
CA TYR A 117 -4.43 -24.38 -0.58
C TYR A 117 -5.64 -25.05 -1.21
N GLN A 118 -6.65 -25.33 -0.37
CA GLN A 118 -7.99 -25.67 -0.85
C GLN A 118 -8.51 -24.55 -1.75
N LYS A 119 -9.03 -24.93 -2.92
CA LYS A 119 -9.69 -23.99 -3.83
C LYS A 119 -11.04 -23.60 -3.24
N VAL A 120 -11.20 -22.30 -3.04
CA VAL A 120 -12.45 -21.67 -2.57
C VAL A 120 -12.73 -20.46 -3.46
N GLU A 121 -13.97 -20.01 -3.49
CA GLU A 121 -14.38 -18.85 -4.27
C GLU A 121 -13.59 -17.59 -3.87
N THR A 122 -13.30 -16.76 -4.86
CA THR A 122 -12.65 -15.45 -4.69
C THR A 122 -13.60 -14.36 -5.18
N PRO A 123 -14.68 -14.04 -4.43
CA PRO A 123 -15.72 -13.13 -4.90
C PRO A 123 -15.19 -11.71 -5.19
N TRP A 124 -14.11 -11.31 -4.49
CA TRP A 124 -13.44 -10.03 -4.70
C TRP A 124 -12.66 -9.94 -6.02
N ALA A 125 -12.39 -11.04 -6.71
CA ALA A 125 -11.61 -11.04 -7.95
C ALA A 125 -12.31 -10.27 -9.10
N CYS A 126 -13.63 -10.10 -9.01
CA CYS A 126 -14.44 -9.32 -9.95
C CYS A 126 -14.93 -8.00 -9.34
N TYR A 127 -14.39 -7.58 -8.19
CA TYR A 127 -14.82 -6.39 -7.46
C TYR A 127 -14.00 -5.17 -7.85
N ARG A 128 -14.14 -4.75 -9.11
CA ARG A 128 -13.63 -3.45 -9.57
C ARG A 128 -14.64 -2.36 -9.17
N PRO A 129 -14.20 -1.22 -8.59
CA PRO A 129 -15.09 -0.09 -8.34
C PRO A 129 -15.87 0.28 -9.60
N ARG A 130 -17.17 0.55 -9.45
CA ARG A 130 -18.04 0.83 -10.59
C ARG A 130 -17.60 2.11 -11.28
N LYS A 131 -17.60 2.12 -12.63
CA LYS A 131 -17.39 3.36 -13.38
C LYS A 131 -18.51 4.35 -13.04
N LYS A 132 -18.18 5.63 -12.85
CA LYS A 132 -19.20 6.68 -12.70
C LYS A 132 -20.01 6.79 -13.99
N VAL A 133 -21.32 6.96 -13.84
CA VAL A 133 -22.25 7.15 -14.95
C VAL A 133 -22.14 8.57 -15.51
N GLU A 134 -21.90 9.55 -14.63
CA GLU A 134 -21.71 10.95 -14.99
C GLU A 134 -20.23 11.34 -14.88
N PRO A 135 -19.70 12.19 -15.79
CA PRO A 135 -18.35 12.71 -15.69
C PRO A 135 -18.16 13.50 -14.40
N VAL A 136 -17.01 13.31 -13.74
CA VAL A 136 -16.68 14.04 -12.51
C VAL A 136 -16.51 15.53 -12.78
N LYS A 137 -17.12 16.36 -11.92
CA LYS A 137 -17.09 17.82 -11.96
C LYS A 137 -15.76 18.38 -11.45
N THR A 138 -14.66 17.99 -12.09
CA THR A 138 -13.29 18.36 -11.73
C THR A 138 -13.10 19.86 -11.47
N LYS A 139 -13.71 20.72 -12.29
CA LYS A 139 -13.64 22.19 -12.13
C LYS A 139 -14.33 22.70 -10.86
N GLU A 140 -15.37 22.02 -10.40
CA GLU A 140 -16.06 22.37 -9.16
C GLU A 140 -15.23 21.94 -7.95
N ILE A 141 -14.69 20.71 -7.98
CA ILE A 141 -13.82 20.17 -6.91
C ILE A 141 -12.52 20.99 -6.79
N ALA A 142 -11.94 21.42 -7.92
CA ALA A 142 -10.72 22.21 -7.95
C ALA A 142 -10.92 23.65 -7.44
N ARG A 143 -12.17 24.11 -7.26
CA ARG A 143 -12.46 25.49 -6.85
C ARG A 143 -11.92 25.75 -5.44
N GLY A 144 -10.89 26.59 -5.36
CA GLY A 144 -10.26 26.96 -4.08
C GLY A 144 -9.18 25.99 -3.62
N ALA A 145 -8.95 24.88 -4.34
CA ALA A 145 -7.83 23.99 -4.06
C ALA A 145 -6.52 24.62 -4.59
N PRO A 146 -5.47 24.76 -3.74
CA PRO A 146 -4.18 25.28 -4.16
C PRO A 146 -3.38 24.28 -5.02
N GLY A 147 -2.35 24.77 -5.70
CA GLY A 147 -1.32 23.93 -6.33
C GLY A 147 -0.33 23.35 -5.31
N PRO A 148 0.44 22.30 -5.65
CA PRO A 148 1.30 21.58 -4.71
C PRO A 148 2.34 22.46 -4.03
N GLU A 149 2.91 23.42 -4.76
CA GLU A 149 3.94 24.34 -4.28
C GLU A 149 3.48 25.26 -3.14
N LYS A 150 2.17 25.45 -2.97
CA LYS A 150 1.59 26.25 -1.87
C LYS A 150 1.20 25.42 -0.67
N VAL A 151 1.14 24.09 -0.81
CA VAL A 151 0.68 23.16 0.23
C VAL A 151 1.87 22.48 0.90
N PHE A 152 2.80 21.97 0.11
CA PHE A 152 3.86 21.10 0.60
C PHE A 152 5.16 21.87 0.89
N PRO A 153 5.98 21.45 1.88
CA PRO A 153 5.74 20.32 2.79
C PRO A 153 4.61 20.59 3.79
N VAL A 154 3.82 19.55 4.12
CA VAL A 154 2.63 19.67 4.99
C VAL A 154 2.63 18.59 6.08
N SER A 155 2.20 18.96 7.28
CA SER A 155 1.82 18.00 8.33
C SER A 155 0.36 17.59 8.15
N LEU A 156 0.09 16.28 8.11
CA LEU A 156 -1.23 15.74 7.77
C LEU A 156 -2.19 15.73 8.97
N ASN A 157 -2.35 16.88 9.63
CA ASN A 157 -3.25 17.05 10.77
C ASN A 157 -4.73 17.02 10.36
N GLU A 158 -5.02 17.43 9.12
CA GLU A 158 -6.35 17.51 8.55
C GLU A 158 -6.35 17.03 7.09
N THR A 159 -7.53 16.99 6.48
CA THR A 159 -7.65 16.60 5.07
C THR A 159 -6.99 17.63 4.17
N VAL A 160 -6.06 17.18 3.33
CA VAL A 160 -5.34 18.03 2.36
C VAL A 160 -5.93 17.84 0.97
N ARG A 161 -6.30 18.93 0.32
CA ARG A 161 -6.76 18.97 -1.08
C ARG A 161 -5.80 19.78 -1.93
N VAL A 162 -5.39 19.23 -3.06
CA VAL A 162 -4.41 19.86 -3.95
C VAL A 162 -4.70 19.54 -5.42
N VAL A 163 -4.58 20.56 -6.28
CA VAL A 163 -4.70 20.39 -7.74
C VAL A 163 -3.36 19.92 -8.29
N VAL A 164 -3.33 18.78 -8.98
CA VAL A 164 -2.11 18.20 -9.57
C VAL A 164 -2.29 18.08 -11.07
N VAL A 165 -1.33 18.60 -11.83
CA VAL A 165 -1.33 18.56 -13.30
C VAL A 165 -0.99 17.16 -13.77
N LYS A 166 -1.72 16.66 -14.76
CA LYS A 166 -1.40 15.40 -15.45
C LYS A 166 -0.26 15.65 -16.44
N LEU A 167 0.75 14.79 -16.44
CA LEU A 167 1.82 14.83 -17.46
C LEU A 167 1.41 14.17 -18.77
N SER A 168 0.39 13.32 -18.74
CA SER A 168 -0.09 12.54 -19.87
C SER A 168 -1.49 12.98 -20.30
N THR A 169 -1.77 12.92 -21.61
CA THR A 169 -3.13 13.09 -22.14
C THR A 169 -3.94 11.79 -22.05
N GLY A 170 -5.26 11.90 -21.91
CA GLY A 170 -6.15 10.74 -21.86
C GLY A 170 -6.03 9.94 -20.55
N ASN A 171 -6.41 8.65 -20.62
CA ASN A 171 -6.32 7.68 -19.53
C ASN A 171 -4.98 6.94 -19.60
N ALA A 172 -3.89 7.69 -19.48
CA ALA A 172 -2.55 7.13 -19.49
C ALA A 172 -2.30 6.21 -18.29
N ASP A 173 -1.33 5.31 -18.45
CA ASP A 173 -0.81 4.49 -17.36
C ASP A 173 0.11 5.36 -16.50
N ASP A 174 -0.47 6.13 -15.58
CA ASP A 174 0.23 7.07 -14.72
C ASP A 174 0.33 6.56 -13.28
N TRP A 175 1.32 7.06 -12.55
CA TRP A 175 1.46 6.90 -11.11
C TRP A 175 1.27 8.23 -10.41
N LEU A 176 0.42 8.26 -9.39
CA LEU A 176 0.44 9.29 -8.36
C LEU A 176 1.59 8.98 -7.40
N VAL A 177 2.46 9.95 -7.16
CA VAL A 177 3.56 9.83 -6.21
C VAL A 177 3.39 10.86 -5.10
N LEU A 178 3.28 10.38 -3.87
CA LEU A 178 3.42 11.21 -2.68
C LEU A 178 4.87 11.09 -2.21
N GLU A 179 5.59 12.21 -2.19
CA GLU A 179 7.03 12.28 -2.00
C GLU A 179 7.40 12.61 -0.57
N ASP A 180 8.60 12.18 -0.16
CA ASP A 180 9.21 12.56 1.12
C ASP A 180 8.31 12.31 2.34
N ILE A 181 7.51 11.24 2.28
CA ILE A 181 6.66 10.81 3.39
C ILE A 181 7.55 10.44 4.56
N GLN A 182 7.33 11.12 5.66
CA GLN A 182 8.00 10.92 6.94
C GLN A 182 6.94 10.57 7.98
N THR A 183 7.21 9.52 8.76
CA THR A 183 6.33 9.03 9.81
C THR A 183 7.12 8.65 11.05
N ASP A 184 6.44 8.63 12.20
CA ASP A 184 6.98 8.00 13.40
C ASP A 184 6.72 6.48 13.37
N CYS A 185 7.78 5.69 13.19
CA CYS A 185 7.73 4.22 13.15
C CYS A 185 7.37 3.55 14.49
N THR A 186 7.27 4.33 15.57
CA THR A 186 6.73 3.87 16.85
C THR A 186 5.21 3.96 16.93
N LYS A 187 4.57 4.57 15.92
CA LYS A 187 3.12 4.81 15.86
C LYS A 187 2.48 4.02 14.74
N LEU A 188 1.23 3.63 14.99
CA LEU A 188 0.31 3.20 13.95
C LEU A 188 -0.06 4.43 13.12
N VAL A 189 0.12 4.37 11.81
CA VAL A 189 -0.22 5.47 10.91
C VAL A 189 -1.11 4.93 9.80
N LYS A 190 -2.17 5.68 9.47
CA LYS A 190 -2.99 5.43 8.28
C LYS A 190 -3.49 6.73 7.67
N PHE A 191 -3.39 6.85 6.35
CA PHE A 191 -4.12 7.85 5.58
C PHE A 191 -4.56 7.27 4.24
N ASP A 192 -5.66 7.81 3.71
CA ASP A 192 -6.23 7.39 2.44
C ASP A 192 -6.04 8.48 1.39
N VAL A 193 -5.95 8.06 0.13
CA VAL A 193 -5.75 8.94 -1.01
C VAL A 193 -6.89 8.76 -1.99
N PHE A 194 -7.54 9.87 -2.33
CA PHE A 194 -8.59 9.94 -3.32
C PHE A 194 -8.18 10.90 -4.44
N VAL A 195 -8.74 10.67 -5.62
CA VAL A 195 -8.57 11.50 -6.81
C VAL A 195 -9.96 11.89 -7.29
N ASN A 196 -10.20 13.20 -7.38
CA ASN A 196 -11.47 13.77 -7.80
C ASN A 196 -12.67 13.22 -7.02
N ASP A 197 -12.52 13.12 -5.69
CA ASP A 197 -13.63 12.75 -4.82
C ASP A 197 -14.66 13.88 -4.77
N GLU A 198 -15.92 13.54 -5.06
CA GLU A 198 -17.06 14.48 -5.02
C GLU A 198 -17.79 14.41 -3.68
N ASP A 199 -17.61 13.31 -2.95
CA ASP A 199 -18.32 13.03 -1.71
C ASP A 199 -17.43 13.45 -0.55
N ASP A 200 -17.83 14.48 0.19
CA ASP A 200 -17.16 14.93 1.43
C ASP A 200 -17.31 13.92 2.59
N GLU A 201 -17.77 12.69 2.32
CA GLU A 201 -17.94 11.62 3.30
C GLU A 201 -16.78 10.63 3.25
N PRO A 202 -15.65 10.84 3.93
CA PRO A 202 -14.50 9.97 3.75
C PRO A 202 -14.72 8.53 4.27
N GLY A 203 -15.86 8.17 4.86
CA GLY A 203 -16.07 6.84 5.46
C GLY A 203 -16.10 5.66 4.48
N GLU A 204 -16.45 5.89 3.21
CA GLU A 204 -16.64 4.82 2.22
C GLU A 204 -15.44 4.70 1.29
N LEU A 205 -14.94 3.48 1.11
CA LEU A 205 -13.73 3.20 0.32
C LEU A 205 -14.04 2.52 -1.02
N ASP A 206 -15.24 2.01 -1.24
CA ASP A 206 -15.68 1.39 -2.49
C ASP A 206 -16.05 2.44 -3.56
N ARG A 207 -15.24 3.50 -3.63
CA ARG A 207 -15.46 4.66 -4.47
C ARG A 207 -14.62 4.62 -5.73
N PRO A 208 -15.15 5.14 -6.85
CA PRO A 208 -14.42 5.20 -8.12
C PRO A 208 -13.12 6.01 -8.04
N GLY A 209 -13.09 7.04 -7.19
CA GLY A 209 -11.94 7.93 -6.98
C GLY A 209 -10.96 7.47 -5.91
N TYR A 210 -11.15 6.32 -5.26
CA TYR A 210 -10.21 5.83 -4.24
C TYR A 210 -8.94 5.28 -4.90
N ALA A 211 -7.80 5.93 -4.65
CA ALA A 211 -6.50 5.59 -5.26
C ALA A 211 -5.71 4.58 -4.43
N GLY A 212 -5.88 4.60 -3.10
CA GLY A 212 -5.23 3.65 -2.21
C GLY A 212 -5.01 4.19 -0.80
N THR A 213 -4.28 3.40 -0.02
CA THR A 213 -3.96 3.70 1.37
C THR A 213 -2.46 3.64 1.61
N TYR A 214 -2.01 4.45 2.55
CA TYR A 214 -0.78 4.20 3.28
C TYR A 214 -1.15 3.71 4.67
N ALA A 215 -0.62 2.57 5.08
CA ALA A 215 -0.73 2.09 6.44
C ALA A 215 0.62 1.56 6.93
N GLN A 216 0.91 1.78 8.21
CA GLN A 216 2.14 1.36 8.87
C GLN A 216 1.83 0.91 10.30
N LEU A 217 2.26 -0.29 10.67
CA LEU A 217 2.23 -0.73 12.07
C LEU A 217 3.39 -0.13 12.87
N PRO A 218 3.24 0.04 14.19
CA PRO A 218 4.39 0.23 15.08
C PRO A 218 5.35 -0.96 14.93
N HIS A 219 6.63 -0.68 14.65
CA HIS A 219 7.62 -1.73 14.43
C HIS A 219 9.01 -1.39 14.95
N ARG A 220 9.15 -0.27 15.68
CA ARG A 220 10.38 0.11 16.39
C ARG A 220 10.06 0.67 17.76
N VAL A 221 11.02 0.53 18.66
CA VAL A 221 11.00 1.15 20.00
C VAL A 221 11.59 2.57 20.01
N HIS A 222 12.32 2.95 18.96
CA HIS A 222 12.87 4.29 18.78
C HIS A 222 12.48 4.85 17.41
N SER A 223 12.06 6.11 17.41
CA SER A 223 11.72 6.81 16.18
C SER A 223 12.94 6.96 15.28
N SER A 224 12.75 6.77 14.00
CA SER A 224 13.77 7.00 12.97
C SER A 224 13.09 7.63 11.76
N GLN A 225 13.61 8.76 11.31
CA GLN A 225 13.10 9.46 10.14
C GLN A 225 13.60 8.75 8.88
N ILE A 226 12.76 7.90 8.29
CA ILE A 226 13.01 7.29 6.99
C ILE A 226 12.05 7.94 6.01
N LYS A 227 12.60 8.61 5.00
CA LYS A 227 11.80 9.21 3.92
C LYS A 227 11.44 8.14 2.89
N GLY A 228 10.20 8.16 2.44
CA GLY A 228 9.71 7.26 1.41
C GLY A 228 8.80 7.95 0.40
N ALA A 229 8.54 7.26 -0.72
CA ALA A 229 7.63 7.74 -1.75
C ALA A 229 6.53 6.70 -2.03
N LEU A 230 5.27 7.04 -1.76
CA LEU A 230 4.13 6.16 -2.05
C LEU A 230 3.73 6.31 -3.51
N LYS A 231 3.72 5.20 -4.26
CA LYS A 231 3.25 5.15 -5.65
C LYS A 231 1.91 4.43 -5.75
N LEU A 232 0.92 5.11 -6.33
CA LEU A 232 -0.43 4.59 -6.56
C LEU A 232 -0.75 4.64 -8.06
N GLY A 233 -1.15 3.51 -8.64
CA GLY A 233 -1.43 3.42 -10.08
C GLY A 233 -2.78 4.06 -10.40
N LEU A 234 -2.83 4.90 -11.43
CA LEU A 234 -4.00 5.71 -11.77
C LEU A 234 -4.77 5.21 -12.98
N LYS A 235 -4.24 4.26 -13.76
CA LYS A 235 -4.85 3.82 -15.02
C LYS A 235 -6.33 3.43 -14.89
N GLU A 236 -6.62 2.45 -14.04
CA GLU A 236 -7.99 1.96 -13.85
C GLU A 236 -8.86 3.01 -13.15
N LEU A 237 -8.26 3.82 -12.28
CA LEU A 237 -8.95 4.92 -11.59
C LEU A 237 -9.41 5.96 -12.61
N TYR A 238 -8.55 6.43 -13.51
CA TYR A 238 -8.88 7.40 -14.56
C TYR A 238 -10.00 6.90 -15.47
N GLU A 239 -9.99 5.61 -15.82
CA GLU A 239 -11.08 4.96 -16.56
C GLU A 239 -12.40 4.97 -15.75
N ASN A 240 -12.34 4.78 -14.44
CA ASN A 240 -13.51 4.74 -13.56
C ASN A 240 -14.14 6.12 -13.31
N ILE A 241 -13.33 7.18 -13.25
CA ILE A 241 -13.79 8.57 -13.00
C ILE A 241 -13.90 9.43 -14.27
N ASP A 242 -13.54 8.90 -15.42
CA ASP A 242 -13.69 9.52 -16.75
C ASP A 242 -12.98 10.89 -16.88
N VAL A 243 -11.71 10.96 -16.44
CA VAL A 243 -10.92 12.20 -16.42
C VAL A 243 -9.88 12.30 -17.54
N GLY A 244 -10.03 11.52 -18.61
CA GLY A 244 -9.07 11.47 -19.72
C GLY A 244 -8.82 12.83 -20.36
N ASP A 245 -9.88 13.62 -20.54
CA ASP A 245 -9.85 14.94 -21.18
C ASP A 245 -9.48 16.09 -20.22
N GLN A 246 -9.29 15.79 -18.93
CA GLN A 246 -8.89 16.80 -17.95
C GLN A 246 -7.37 16.98 -17.98
N GLU A 247 -6.89 18.22 -17.84
CA GLU A 247 -5.46 18.55 -17.74
C GLU A 247 -4.91 18.39 -16.32
N SER A 248 -5.79 18.41 -15.32
CA SER A 248 -5.44 18.27 -13.91
C SER A 248 -6.49 17.44 -13.17
N VAL A 249 -6.10 16.94 -12.01
CA VAL A 249 -6.97 16.24 -11.06
C VAL A 249 -6.78 16.83 -9.67
N VAL A 250 -7.76 16.67 -8.80
CA VAL A 250 -7.68 17.04 -7.39
C VAL A 250 -7.33 15.81 -6.58
N VAL A 251 -6.19 15.84 -5.92
CA VAL A 251 -5.77 14.80 -4.98
C VAL A 251 -6.24 15.20 -3.59
N THR A 252 -6.94 14.29 -2.91
CA THR A 252 -7.39 14.45 -1.53
C THR A 252 -6.69 13.41 -0.66
N ILE A 253 -5.97 13.88 0.36
CA ILE A 253 -5.25 13.04 1.32
C ILE A 253 -5.95 13.16 2.66
N VAL A 254 -6.50 12.05 3.16
CA VAL A 254 -7.35 12.02 4.35
C VAL A 254 -6.62 11.28 5.48
N PRO A 255 -6.14 11.97 6.54
CA PRO A 255 -5.61 11.28 7.71
C PRO A 255 -6.69 10.44 8.39
N ARG A 256 -6.33 9.22 8.80
CA ARG A 256 -7.25 8.28 9.49
C ARG A 256 -6.79 7.94 10.89
N ILE A 257 -5.50 7.65 11.04
CA ILE A 257 -4.90 7.26 12.31
C ILE A 257 -3.57 7.97 12.42
N ASN A 258 -3.40 8.74 13.51
CA ASN A 258 -2.22 9.51 13.86
C ASN A 258 -1.65 10.31 12.66
N GLY A 259 -2.49 11.09 11.98
CA GLY A 259 -2.07 11.91 10.85
C GLY A 259 -1.07 13.01 11.25
N GLU A 260 -1.12 13.45 12.49
CA GLU A 260 -0.27 14.50 13.05
C GLU A 260 1.22 14.13 13.12
N VAL A 261 1.54 12.83 13.07
CA VAL A 261 2.93 12.35 13.00
C VAL A 261 3.39 12.09 11.55
N VAL A 262 2.60 12.51 10.56
CA VAL A 262 2.91 12.35 9.14
C VAL A 262 3.25 13.71 8.53
N THR A 263 4.40 13.76 7.86
CA THR A 263 4.77 14.89 6.98
C THR A 263 4.92 14.38 5.56
N ILE A 264 4.35 15.10 4.60
CA ILE A 264 4.49 14.81 3.17
C ILE A 264 5.25 15.97 2.54
N GLY A 265 6.28 15.68 1.74
CA GLY A 265 7.14 16.70 1.14
C GLY A 265 6.66 17.20 -0.22
N GLY A 266 5.86 16.41 -0.94
CA GLY A 266 5.35 16.79 -2.24
C GLY A 266 4.35 15.79 -2.83
N VAL A 267 3.76 16.18 -3.96
CA VAL A 267 2.92 15.31 -4.78
C VAL A 267 3.16 15.60 -6.26
N ASN A 268 3.25 14.55 -7.07
CA ASN A 268 3.26 14.67 -8.52
C ASN A 268 2.63 13.45 -9.19
N ILE A 269 2.38 13.56 -10.49
CA ILE A 269 1.92 12.47 -11.34
C ILE A 269 3.00 12.21 -12.38
N ILE A 270 3.45 10.96 -12.50
CA ILE A 270 4.48 10.56 -13.46
C ILE A 270 3.96 9.45 -14.40
N PRO A 271 4.38 9.42 -15.67
CA PRO A 271 4.09 8.29 -16.54
C PRO A 271 4.68 6.99 -15.97
N ALA A 272 3.97 5.88 -16.09
CA ALA A 272 4.52 4.56 -15.81
C ALA A 272 5.70 4.28 -16.76
N SER A 273 6.89 4.18 -16.18
CA SER A 273 8.06 3.67 -16.88
C SER A 273 7.78 2.20 -17.23
N ARG A 274 7.78 1.86 -18.53
CA ARG A 274 7.71 0.46 -18.99
C ARG A 274 9.06 -0.21 -18.87
#